data_AF-A0A952Y7H3-F1
#
_entry.id   AF-A0A952Y7H3-F1
#
_cell.length_a   1.000
_cell.length_b   1.000
_cell.length_c   1.000
_cell.angle_alpha   90.00
_cell.angle_beta   90.00
_cell.angle_gamma   90.00
#
_symmetry.space_group_name_H-M   'P 1'
#
loop_
_entity.id
_entity.type
_entity.pdbx_description
1 polymer ?
#
loop_
_entity_poly.entity_id
_entity_poly.type
_entity_poly.pdbx_seq_one_letter_code
_entity_poly.pdbx_strand_id
1 'polypeptide(L)'
;MRTAEASRAALLSAFAAYLAFIAYQSLAGAAPGACVVPLAQQGSHLSRSDGLANLVAYVPLGLMAAAWAARLRARAWVLAAAFASIAGFSLAMEALQACLPGRVSSWYDWSTNSAGGLLGLMAWPVATRLLRLARARPALAAVVDAPPWWPVALCVGAWMALSLAPWRFTLDVGTIRGNLSFLRHLVDGVPLDPWRFARHLLGWTAIGVALRALPVDAATALRGLALLAAAATLGQVLLDVPALSFGELAGMALALPVSALACALASGAGRARLPAALALLSVLAYQLAPHAGEPLARGVSWWPQVGRGGLLAALELALYFGWLGATLTLSLRWSALRGEDIGRRRIAWPAAAAAILMLTELAQAWIPGRTPDTSAPLLTVLAFGVAWALTGSPVRDRAPTRARRPAS
;
A
#
# COMPACT_ATOMS: atom_id res chain seq x y z
N MET A 1 12.26 11.06 26.12
CA MET A 1 10.79 11.12 26.24
C MET A 1 10.10 11.58 24.95
N ARG A 2 10.40 12.76 24.40
CA ARG A 2 9.70 13.31 23.20
C ARG A 2 9.64 12.39 21.97
N THR A 3 10.66 11.57 21.71
CA THR A 3 10.68 10.65 20.56
C THR A 3 9.75 9.44 20.73
N ALA A 4 9.61 8.93 21.96
CA ALA A 4 8.70 7.82 22.26
C ALA A 4 7.24 8.27 22.22
N GLU A 5 6.94 9.48 22.70
CA GLU A 5 5.61 10.09 22.63
C GLU A 5 5.20 10.37 21.17
N ALA A 6 6.10 10.93 20.36
CA ALA A 6 5.83 11.15 18.93
C ALA A 6 5.53 9.84 18.18
N SER A 7 6.26 8.77 18.48
CA SER A 7 6.03 7.45 17.88
C SER A 7 4.73 6.79 18.36
N ARG A 8 4.25 7.11 19.56
CA ARG A 8 2.93 6.71 20.06
C ARG A 8 1.84 7.47 19.33
N ALA A 9 1.90 8.80 19.30
CA ALA A 9 0.93 9.62 18.58
C ALA A 9 0.82 9.18 17.11
N ALA A 10 1.95 8.92 16.44
CA ALA A 10 1.98 8.40 15.08
C ALA A 10 1.22 7.09 14.89
N LEU A 11 1.48 6.10 15.76
CA LEU A 11 0.83 4.80 15.69
C LEU A 11 -0.66 4.91 16.02
N LEU A 12 -1.04 5.74 16.99
CA LEU A 12 -2.43 5.99 17.33
C LEU A 12 -3.19 6.67 16.18
N SER A 13 -2.58 7.67 15.55
CA SER A 13 -3.17 8.33 14.38
C SER A 13 -3.32 7.37 13.20
N ALA A 14 -2.33 6.51 12.96
CA ALA A 14 -2.41 5.47 11.93
C ALA A 14 -3.55 4.48 12.22
N PHE A 15 -3.65 4.03 13.48
CA PHE A 15 -4.69 3.11 13.93
C PHE A 15 -6.09 3.73 13.79
N ALA A 16 -6.27 4.98 14.25
CA ALA A 16 -7.53 5.71 14.15
C ALA A 16 -7.93 5.99 12.70
N ALA A 17 -6.99 6.42 11.86
CA ALA A 17 -7.24 6.64 10.43
C ALA A 17 -7.66 5.35 9.73
N TYR A 18 -7.06 4.21 10.09
CA TYR A 18 -7.40 2.92 9.51
C TYR A 18 -8.76 2.39 10.00
N LEU A 19 -9.09 2.56 11.28
CA LEU A 19 -10.43 2.26 11.79
C LEU A 19 -11.50 3.10 11.08
N ALA A 20 -11.25 4.40 10.91
CA ALA A 20 -12.14 5.28 10.16
C ALA A 20 -12.29 4.82 8.71
N PHE A 21 -11.20 4.37 8.06
CA PHE A 21 -11.24 3.78 6.73
C PHE A 21 -12.13 2.53 6.69
N ILE A 22 -11.95 1.57 7.59
CA ILE A 22 -12.79 0.36 7.64
C ILE A 22 -14.25 0.73 7.89
N ALA A 23 -14.52 1.59 8.88
CA ALA A 23 -15.88 2.02 9.19
C ALA A 23 -16.54 2.71 8.00
N TYR A 24 -15.81 3.60 7.32
CA TYR A 24 -16.27 4.25 6.11
C TYR A 24 -16.61 3.24 5.01
N GLN A 25 -15.74 2.26 4.75
CA GLN A 25 -15.96 1.23 3.73
C GLN A 25 -17.16 0.33 4.06
N SER A 26 -17.31 -0.05 5.32
CA SER A 26 -18.42 -0.90 5.80
C SER A 26 -19.77 -0.19 5.72
N LEU A 27 -19.82 1.13 5.90
CA LEU A 27 -21.07 1.91 5.96
C LEU A 27 -21.37 2.70 4.67
N ALA A 28 -20.43 2.77 3.73
CA ALA A 28 -20.60 3.55 2.51
C ALA A 28 -21.76 3.01 1.64
N GLY A 29 -22.52 3.96 1.09
CA GLY A 29 -23.46 3.73 -0.02
C GLY A 29 -24.92 3.46 0.35
N ALA A 30 -25.30 3.46 1.63
CA ALA A 30 -26.69 3.22 2.04
C ALA A 30 -27.18 4.23 3.08
N ALA A 31 -28.40 4.73 2.90
CA ALA A 31 -29.12 5.45 3.95
C ALA A 31 -29.64 4.45 4.99
N PRO A 32 -29.66 4.78 6.30
CA PRO A 32 -30.25 3.91 7.31
C PRO A 32 -31.71 3.56 6.98
N GLY A 33 -32.06 2.28 7.14
CA GLY A 33 -33.39 1.74 6.95
C GLY A 33 -33.85 0.92 8.17
N ALA A 34 -34.84 0.06 7.97
CA ALA A 34 -35.29 -0.87 9.02
C ALA A 34 -34.18 -1.87 9.34
N CYS A 35 -33.86 -2.02 10.63
CA CYS A 35 -32.87 -2.98 11.08
C CYS A 35 -33.42 -4.40 11.04
N VAL A 36 -32.64 -5.33 10.49
CA VAL A 36 -32.87 -6.77 10.64
C VAL A 36 -32.05 -7.32 11.81
N VAL A 37 -32.29 -8.56 12.21
CA VAL A 37 -31.50 -9.23 13.25
C VAL A 37 -30.03 -9.32 12.77
N PRO A 38 -29.06 -8.77 13.51
CA PRO A 38 -27.65 -8.82 13.11
C PRO A 38 -27.13 -10.26 13.19
N LEU A 39 -26.09 -10.57 12.41
CA LEU A 39 -25.47 -11.88 12.30
C LEU A 39 -26.39 -13.04 11.85
N ALA A 40 -27.65 -12.77 11.56
CA ALA A 40 -28.52 -13.73 10.90
C ALA A 40 -28.04 -13.86 9.45
N GLN A 41 -27.17 -14.83 9.17
CA GLN A 41 -26.70 -15.07 7.81
C GLN A 41 -27.90 -15.31 6.90
N GLN A 42 -28.20 -14.35 6.03
CA GLN A 42 -29.28 -14.44 5.04
C GLN A 42 -28.70 -14.89 3.70
N GLY A 43 -28.99 -16.13 3.30
CA GLY A 43 -28.65 -16.67 1.97
C GLY A 43 -27.61 -17.80 1.96
N SER A 44 -27.63 -18.60 0.88
CA SER A 44 -26.85 -19.83 0.69
C SER A 44 -25.45 -19.65 0.10
N HIS A 45 -25.04 -18.42 -0.26
CA HIS A 45 -23.77 -18.19 -0.96
C HIS A 45 -22.81 -17.34 -0.11
N LEU A 46 -21.90 -18.04 0.57
CA LEU A 46 -20.71 -17.41 1.16
C LEU A 46 -19.73 -17.04 0.04
N SER A 47 -19.56 -15.74 -0.17
CA SER A 47 -18.59 -15.22 -1.13
C SER A 47 -17.17 -15.33 -0.57
N ARG A 48 -16.36 -16.22 -1.16
CA ARG A 48 -14.95 -16.39 -0.75
C ARG A 48 -14.12 -15.11 -0.89
N SER A 49 -14.42 -14.28 -1.90
CA SER A 49 -13.74 -13.00 -2.09
C SER A 49 -14.05 -12.02 -0.97
N ASP A 50 -15.28 -12.04 -0.45
CA ASP A 50 -15.71 -11.11 0.59
C ASP A 50 -15.07 -11.49 1.92
N GLY A 51 -15.07 -12.80 2.25
CA GLY A 51 -14.36 -13.32 3.43
C GLY A 51 -12.85 -13.05 3.38
N LEU A 52 -12.22 -13.18 2.21
CA LEU A 52 -10.80 -12.85 2.04
C LEU A 52 -10.55 -11.33 2.19
N ALA A 53 -11.40 -10.49 1.61
CA ALA A 53 -11.27 -9.04 1.73
C ALA A 53 -11.36 -8.61 3.19
N ASN A 54 -12.32 -9.17 3.92
CA ASN A 54 -12.53 -8.98 5.34
C ASN A 54 -11.32 -9.43 6.18
N LEU A 55 -10.81 -10.64 5.90
CA LEU A 55 -9.59 -11.14 6.53
C LEU A 55 -8.41 -10.19 6.29
N VAL A 56 -8.11 -9.84 5.04
CA VAL A 56 -6.96 -9.00 4.68
C VAL A 56 -7.11 -7.58 5.23
N ALA A 57 -8.30 -6.99 5.22
CA ALA A 57 -8.57 -5.66 5.78
C ALA A 57 -8.26 -5.57 7.28
N TYR A 58 -8.44 -6.65 8.03
CA TYR A 58 -8.23 -6.63 9.48
C TYR A 58 -6.79 -6.99 9.90
N VAL A 59 -5.96 -7.54 9.00
CA VAL A 59 -4.54 -7.85 9.30
C VAL A 59 -3.75 -6.60 9.72
N PRO A 60 -3.78 -5.45 9.00
CA PRO A 60 -3.05 -4.26 9.41
C PRO A 60 -3.54 -3.72 10.76
N LEU A 61 -4.84 -3.85 11.05
CA LEU A 61 -5.42 -3.43 12.32
C LEU A 61 -4.83 -4.22 13.49
N GLY A 62 -4.79 -5.55 13.37
CA GLY A 62 -4.15 -6.43 14.34
C GLY A 62 -2.65 -6.14 14.52
N LEU A 63 -1.93 -5.91 13.42
CA LEU A 63 -0.50 -5.59 13.45
C LEU A 63 -0.22 -4.30 14.22
N MET A 64 -1.00 -3.24 13.98
CA MET A 64 -0.86 -1.97 14.68
C MET A 64 -1.23 -2.09 16.17
N ALA A 65 -2.28 -2.85 16.49
CA ALA A 65 -2.67 -3.13 17.87
C ALA A 65 -1.57 -3.90 18.62
N ALA A 66 -0.93 -4.89 17.99
CA ALA A 66 0.20 -5.60 18.58
C ALA A 66 1.44 -4.71 18.73
N ALA A 67 1.73 -3.87 17.73
CA ALA A 67 2.81 -2.88 17.82
C ALA A 67 2.59 -1.90 18.98
N TRP A 68 1.35 -1.51 19.25
CA TRP A 68 0.96 -0.70 20.40
C TRP A 68 1.13 -1.47 21.72
N ALA A 69 0.57 -2.68 21.79
CA ALA A 69 0.64 -3.54 22.98
C ALA A 69 2.09 -3.87 23.37
N ALA A 70 2.97 -4.14 22.40
CA ALA A 70 4.38 -4.42 22.64
C ALA A 70 5.08 -3.28 23.42
N ARG A 71 4.65 -2.03 23.24
CA ARG A 71 5.20 -0.87 23.96
C ARG A 71 4.75 -0.80 25.42
N LEU A 72 3.64 -1.46 25.77
CA LEU A 72 3.14 -1.57 27.14
C LEU A 72 3.81 -2.70 27.91
N ARG A 73 4.83 -3.37 27.33
CA ARG A 73 5.40 -4.64 27.84
C ARG A 73 4.27 -5.65 28.09
N ALA A 74 3.30 -5.65 27.18
CA ALA A 74 2.02 -6.31 27.30
C ALA A 74 2.16 -7.78 27.70
N ARG A 75 1.47 -8.13 28.79
CA ARG A 75 1.15 -9.51 29.15
C ARG A 75 0.08 -10.04 28.20
N ALA A 76 -0.13 -11.36 28.18
CA ALA A 76 -1.11 -12.02 27.32
C ALA A 76 -2.52 -11.36 27.37
N TRP A 77 -2.93 -10.84 28.52
CA TRP A 77 -4.23 -10.17 28.68
C TRP A 77 -4.38 -8.88 27.85
N VAL A 78 -3.31 -8.13 27.57
CA VAL A 78 -3.38 -6.92 26.73
C VAL A 78 -3.60 -7.30 25.26
N LEU A 79 -2.97 -8.40 24.81
CA LEU A 79 -3.21 -8.93 23.47
C LEU A 79 -4.62 -9.51 23.35
N ALA A 80 -5.12 -10.16 24.41
CA ALA A 80 -6.51 -10.61 24.47
C ALA A 80 -7.50 -9.43 24.44
N ALA A 81 -7.24 -8.35 25.17
CA ALA A 81 -8.05 -7.14 25.14
C ALA A 81 -8.00 -6.44 23.77
N ALA A 82 -6.83 -6.41 23.13
CA ALA A 82 -6.67 -5.89 21.77
C ALA A 82 -7.48 -6.72 20.76
N PHE A 83 -7.39 -8.05 20.82
CA PHE A 83 -8.19 -8.95 20.00
C PHE A 83 -9.70 -8.75 20.23
N ALA A 84 -10.13 -8.72 21.50
CA ALA A 84 -11.53 -8.48 21.86
C ALA A 84 -12.03 -7.12 21.35
N SER A 85 -11.19 -6.08 21.38
CA SER A 85 -11.54 -4.76 20.84
C SER A 85 -11.72 -4.78 19.32
N ILE A 86 -10.86 -5.52 18.61
CA ILE A 86 -10.97 -5.68 17.15
C ILE A 86 -12.22 -6.47 16.79
N ALA A 87 -12.45 -7.60 17.45
CA ALA A 87 -13.65 -8.43 17.24
C ALA A 87 -14.94 -7.69 17.62
N GLY A 88 -14.89 -6.88 18.69
CA GLY A 88 -15.99 -6.02 19.12
C GLY A 88 -16.26 -4.87 18.14
N PHE A 89 -15.22 -4.25 17.58
CA PHE A 89 -15.37 -3.27 16.51
C PHE A 89 -16.01 -3.91 15.26
N SER A 90 -15.52 -5.08 14.83
CA SER A 90 -16.12 -5.83 13.71
C SER A 90 -17.60 -6.14 13.98
N LEU A 91 -17.93 -6.62 15.18
CA LEU A 91 -19.32 -6.88 15.58
C LEU A 91 -20.18 -5.61 15.55
N ALA A 92 -19.64 -4.47 15.99
CA ALA A 92 -20.35 -3.20 15.92
C ALA A 92 -20.63 -2.78 14.47
N MET A 93 -19.68 -3.01 13.55
CA MET A 93 -19.89 -2.74 12.12
C MET A 93 -20.98 -3.62 11.53
N GLU A 94 -20.97 -4.91 11.84
CA GLU A 94 -22.03 -5.86 11.44
C GLU A 94 -23.41 -5.44 11.96
N ALA A 95 -23.48 -5.03 13.24
CA ALA A 95 -24.72 -4.54 13.83
C ALA A 95 -25.25 -3.27 13.16
N LEU A 96 -24.37 -2.34 12.81
CA LEU A 96 -24.75 -1.13 12.05
C LEU A 96 -25.19 -1.47 10.63
N GLN A 97 -24.51 -2.41 9.97
CA GLN A 97 -24.85 -2.87 8.61
C GLN A 97 -26.20 -3.60 8.55
N ALA A 98 -26.64 -4.23 9.64
CA ALA A 98 -27.98 -4.82 9.73
C ALA A 98 -29.11 -3.77 9.57
N CYS A 99 -28.80 -2.49 9.72
CA CYS A 99 -29.73 -1.37 9.48
C CYS A 99 -29.53 -0.70 8.11
N LEU A 100 -28.67 -1.22 7.25
CA LEU A 100 -28.41 -0.67 5.92
C LEU A 100 -29.08 -1.52 4.84
N PRO A 101 -30.04 -0.97 4.06
CA PRO A 101 -30.68 -1.68 2.97
C PRO A 101 -29.64 -2.22 1.97
N GLY A 102 -29.78 -3.49 1.60
CA GLY A 102 -28.88 -4.16 0.65
C GLY A 102 -27.52 -4.60 1.23
N ARG A 103 -27.28 -4.41 2.53
CA ARG A 103 -26.16 -5.04 3.25
C ARG A 103 -26.66 -6.24 4.04
N VAL A 104 -25.86 -7.30 4.03
CA VAL A 104 -26.13 -8.52 4.82
C VAL A 104 -25.17 -8.52 5.98
N SER A 105 -25.69 -8.48 7.21
CA SER A 105 -24.87 -8.75 8.38
C SER A 105 -24.68 -10.26 8.52
N SER A 106 -23.45 -10.72 8.73
CA SER A 106 -23.15 -12.15 8.77
C SER A 106 -22.12 -12.54 9.84
N TRP A 107 -22.33 -13.71 10.46
CA TRP A 107 -21.33 -14.29 11.36
C TRP A 107 -20.04 -14.66 10.61
N TYR A 108 -20.14 -14.93 9.30
CA TYR A 108 -18.98 -15.22 8.46
C TYR A 108 -18.06 -14.02 8.34
N ASP A 109 -18.59 -12.83 8.05
CA ASP A 109 -17.83 -11.59 7.96
C ASP A 109 -17.24 -11.20 9.31
N TRP A 110 -18.03 -11.30 10.38
CA TRP A 110 -17.52 -11.12 11.74
C TRP A 110 -16.33 -12.05 12.05
N SER A 111 -16.45 -13.33 11.71
CA SER A 111 -15.42 -14.34 11.97
C SER A 111 -14.16 -14.12 11.12
N THR A 112 -14.30 -13.75 9.85
CA THR A 112 -13.16 -13.49 8.93
C THR A 112 -12.44 -12.20 9.29
N ASN A 113 -13.16 -11.13 9.64
CA ASN A 113 -12.59 -9.91 10.20
C ASN A 113 -11.81 -10.20 11.50
N SER A 114 -12.41 -10.97 12.41
CA SER A 114 -11.76 -11.35 13.68
C SER A 114 -10.51 -12.19 13.44
N ALA A 115 -10.57 -13.17 12.53
CA ALA A 115 -9.42 -13.98 12.15
C ALA A 115 -8.30 -13.12 11.52
N GLY A 116 -8.64 -12.17 10.66
CA GLY A 116 -7.69 -11.17 10.12
C GLY A 116 -7.01 -10.38 11.23
N GLY A 117 -7.79 -9.88 12.20
CA GLY A 117 -7.28 -9.18 13.37
C GLY A 117 -6.31 -10.03 14.20
N LEU A 118 -6.65 -11.30 14.41
CA LEU A 118 -5.79 -12.26 15.12
C LEU A 118 -4.49 -12.53 14.35
N LEU A 119 -4.56 -12.76 13.03
CA LEU A 119 -3.38 -12.95 12.19
C LEU A 119 -2.45 -11.74 12.26
N GLY A 120 -3.01 -10.52 12.21
CA GLY A 120 -2.25 -9.29 12.38
C GLY A 120 -1.54 -9.21 13.73
N LEU A 121 -2.24 -9.56 14.82
CA LEU A 121 -1.66 -9.60 16.17
C LEU A 121 -0.50 -10.60 16.26
N MET A 122 -0.64 -11.77 15.63
CA MET A 122 0.38 -12.82 15.60
C MET A 122 1.56 -12.51 14.67
N ALA A 123 1.34 -11.71 13.63
CA ALA A 123 2.38 -11.32 12.69
C ALA A 123 3.47 -10.47 13.36
N TRP A 124 3.15 -9.68 14.39
CA TRP A 124 4.12 -8.82 15.07
C TRP A 124 5.23 -9.61 15.81
N PRO A 125 4.95 -10.60 16.68
CA PRO A 125 5.97 -11.49 17.24
C PRO A 125 6.85 -12.18 16.18
N VAL A 126 6.26 -12.61 15.06
CA VAL A 126 7.00 -13.23 13.96
C VAL A 126 7.94 -12.22 13.32
N ALA A 127 7.45 -11.04 12.96
CA ALA A 127 8.25 -9.96 12.37
C ALA A 127 9.40 -9.55 13.30
N THR A 128 9.14 -9.39 14.61
CA THR A 128 10.20 -9.05 15.57
C THR A 128 11.22 -10.18 15.75
N ARG A 129 10.82 -11.45 15.68
CA ARG A 129 11.76 -12.59 15.66
C ARG A 129 12.62 -12.58 14.40
N LEU A 130 12.01 -12.40 13.23
CA LEU A 130 12.74 -12.35 11.95
C LEU A 130 13.73 -11.17 11.93
N LEU A 131 13.33 -9.99 12.41
CA LEU A 131 14.24 -8.84 12.52
C LEU A 131 15.39 -9.10 13.50
N ARG A 132 15.16 -9.81 14.61
CA ARG A 132 16.25 -10.22 15.52
C ARG A 132 17.21 -11.21 14.85
N LEU A 133 16.69 -12.19 14.12
CA LEU A 133 17.52 -13.14 13.35
C LEU A 133 18.31 -12.44 12.24
N ALA A 134 17.72 -11.45 11.57
CA ALA A 134 18.41 -10.62 10.59
C ALA A 134 19.54 -9.81 11.25
N ARG A 135 19.28 -9.17 12.40
CA ARG A 135 20.31 -8.42 13.15
C ARG A 135 21.44 -9.28 13.70
N ALA A 136 21.22 -10.58 13.89
CA ALA A 136 22.29 -11.50 14.28
C ALA A 136 23.32 -11.73 13.16
N ARG A 137 23.02 -11.36 11.91
CA ARG A 137 23.93 -11.46 10.77
C ARG A 137 24.46 -10.06 10.41
N PRO A 138 25.78 -9.78 10.51
CA PRO A 138 26.33 -8.43 10.34
C PRO A 138 25.92 -7.72 9.05
N ALA A 139 25.94 -8.44 7.92
CA ALA A 139 25.55 -7.90 6.61
C ALA A 139 24.06 -7.47 6.56
N LEU A 140 23.16 -8.20 7.22
CA LEU A 140 21.74 -7.86 7.28
C LEU A 140 21.44 -6.83 8.36
N ALA A 141 22.18 -6.84 9.48
CA ALA A 141 22.07 -5.84 10.53
C ALA A 141 22.30 -4.43 9.97
N ALA A 142 23.35 -4.26 9.17
CA ALA A 142 23.67 -2.98 8.52
C ALA A 142 22.51 -2.47 7.64
N VAL A 143 21.77 -3.37 6.98
CA VAL A 143 20.61 -3.03 6.15
C VAL A 143 19.39 -2.69 7.00
N VAL A 144 19.06 -3.52 7.99
CA VAL A 144 17.86 -3.37 8.83
C VAL A 144 17.94 -2.15 9.75
N ASP A 145 19.14 -1.82 10.23
CA ASP A 145 19.36 -0.67 11.10
C ASP A 145 19.62 0.61 10.30
N ALA A 146 19.67 0.53 8.97
CA ALA A 146 19.79 1.69 8.11
C ALA A 146 18.54 2.60 8.27
N PRO A 147 18.71 3.92 8.42
CA PRO A 147 17.58 4.84 8.53
C PRO A 147 16.48 4.73 7.45
N PRO A 148 16.78 4.44 6.16
CA PRO A 148 15.75 4.30 5.14
C PRO A 148 15.08 2.92 5.12
N TRP A 149 15.47 1.95 5.96
CA TRP A 149 14.90 0.59 5.96
C TRP A 149 13.38 0.58 6.01
N TRP A 150 12.78 1.26 6.99
CA TRP A 150 11.32 1.26 7.15
C TRP A 150 10.58 1.90 5.97
N PRO A 151 10.96 3.09 5.46
CA PRO A 151 10.39 3.62 4.23
C PRO A 151 10.55 2.68 3.03
N VAL A 152 11.72 2.04 2.84
CA VAL A 152 11.93 1.06 1.76
C VAL A 152 11.01 -0.16 1.96
N ALA A 153 10.92 -0.70 3.17
CA ALA A 153 10.08 -1.85 3.48
C ALA A 153 8.59 -1.56 3.26
N LEU A 154 8.12 -0.34 3.59
CA LEU A 154 6.75 0.09 3.29
C LEU A 154 6.51 0.20 1.78
N CYS A 155 7.45 0.77 1.02
CA CYS A 155 7.35 0.87 -0.44
C CYS A 155 7.32 -0.51 -1.11
N VAL A 156 8.28 -1.37 -0.77
CA VAL A 156 8.39 -2.73 -1.31
C VAL A 156 7.19 -3.56 -0.89
N GLY A 157 6.82 -3.53 0.39
CA GLY A 157 5.69 -4.29 0.93
C GLY A 157 4.36 -3.89 0.29
N ALA A 158 4.08 -2.60 0.14
CA ALA A 158 2.86 -2.13 -0.50
C ALA A 158 2.80 -2.51 -1.99
N TRP A 159 3.91 -2.40 -2.72
CA TRP A 159 3.97 -2.83 -4.13
C TRP A 159 3.82 -4.34 -4.29
N MET A 160 4.46 -5.13 -3.41
CA MET A 160 4.32 -6.59 -3.42
C MET A 160 2.89 -7.02 -3.07
N ALA A 161 2.27 -6.40 -2.07
CA ALA A 161 0.87 -6.64 -1.74
C ALA A 161 -0.02 -6.35 -2.95
N LEU A 162 0.16 -5.20 -3.60
CA LEU A 162 -0.58 -4.85 -4.81
C LEU A 162 -0.32 -5.81 -5.97
N SER A 163 0.93 -6.22 -6.19
CA SER A 163 1.30 -7.15 -7.28
C SER A 163 0.70 -8.54 -7.11
N LEU A 164 0.24 -8.87 -5.90
CA LEU A 164 -0.37 -10.15 -5.56
C LEU A 164 -1.87 -10.04 -5.27
N ALA A 165 -2.47 -8.86 -5.47
CA ALA A 165 -3.92 -8.71 -5.41
C ALA A 165 -4.58 -9.50 -6.57
N PRO A 166 -5.74 -10.13 -6.36
CA PRO A 166 -6.66 -10.02 -5.22
C PRO A 166 -6.36 -10.97 -4.03
N TRP A 167 -5.15 -11.53 -3.92
CA TRP A 167 -4.71 -12.50 -2.87
C TRP A 167 -5.48 -13.80 -2.82
N ARG A 168 -6.19 -14.14 -3.89
CA ARG A 168 -6.93 -15.39 -4.05
C ARG A 168 -6.02 -16.43 -4.70
N PHE A 169 -5.30 -17.18 -3.89
CA PHE A 169 -4.35 -18.18 -4.39
C PHE A 169 -5.02 -19.55 -4.62
N THR A 170 -4.58 -20.26 -5.66
CA THR A 170 -5.02 -21.60 -6.05
C THR A 170 -3.82 -22.49 -6.36
N LEU A 171 -3.97 -23.80 -6.11
CA LEU A 171 -3.05 -24.85 -6.56
C LEU A 171 -3.65 -25.68 -7.69
N ASP A 172 -4.80 -25.26 -8.23
CA ASP A 172 -5.44 -25.91 -9.36
C ASP A 172 -4.56 -25.79 -10.61
N VAL A 173 -4.08 -26.94 -11.09
CA VAL A 173 -3.17 -27.02 -12.24
C VAL A 173 -3.82 -26.48 -13.51
N GLY A 174 -5.14 -26.62 -13.65
CA GLY A 174 -5.90 -26.09 -14.78
C GLY A 174 -5.83 -24.56 -14.83
N THR A 175 -6.06 -23.90 -13.70
CA THR A 175 -5.99 -22.46 -13.52
C THR A 175 -4.57 -21.93 -13.71
N ILE A 176 -3.57 -22.59 -13.11
CA ILE A 176 -2.15 -22.25 -13.30
C ILE A 176 -1.77 -22.32 -14.79
N ARG A 177 -2.17 -23.39 -15.49
CA ARG A 177 -1.96 -23.54 -16.94
C ARG A 177 -2.69 -22.46 -17.72
N GLY A 178 -3.90 -22.08 -17.31
CA GLY A 178 -4.67 -20.98 -17.86
C GLY A 178 -3.95 -19.64 -17.73
N ASN A 179 -3.41 -19.33 -16.56
CA ASN A 179 -2.64 -18.10 -16.30
C ASN A 179 -1.36 -18.02 -17.13
N LEU A 180 -0.79 -19.14 -17.56
CA LEU A 180 0.38 -19.21 -18.43
C LEU A 180 0.04 -19.30 -19.93
N SER A 181 -1.23 -19.37 -20.29
CA SER A 181 -1.67 -19.57 -21.67
C SER A 181 -1.25 -18.43 -22.61
N PHE A 182 -1.12 -17.19 -22.11
CA PHE A 182 -0.64 -16.04 -22.90
C PHE A 182 0.76 -16.26 -23.48
N LEU A 183 1.59 -17.12 -22.87
CA LEU A 183 2.91 -17.46 -23.39
C LEU A 183 2.85 -18.16 -24.74
N ARG A 184 1.76 -18.88 -25.04
CA ARG A 184 1.57 -19.54 -26.33
C ARG A 184 1.41 -18.53 -27.46
N HIS A 185 0.78 -17.40 -27.15
CA HIS A 185 0.50 -16.34 -28.11
C HIS A 185 1.66 -15.35 -28.28
N LEU A 186 2.78 -15.52 -27.57
CA LEU A 186 3.98 -14.70 -27.76
C LEU A 186 4.44 -14.69 -29.23
N VAL A 187 4.29 -15.82 -29.92
CA VAL A 187 4.66 -15.99 -31.33
C VAL A 187 3.66 -15.27 -32.25
N ASP A 188 2.40 -15.15 -31.83
CA ASP A 188 1.31 -14.56 -32.60
C ASP A 188 1.29 -13.02 -32.55
N GLY A 189 2.22 -12.40 -31.81
CA GLY A 189 2.35 -10.95 -31.73
C GLY A 189 1.25 -10.28 -30.91
N VAL A 190 0.95 -10.78 -29.70
CA VAL A 190 -0.04 -10.16 -28.79
C VAL A 190 0.24 -8.66 -28.65
N PRO A 191 -0.75 -7.79 -28.93
CA PRO A 191 -0.55 -6.35 -28.80
C PRO A 191 -0.21 -6.01 -27.35
N LEU A 192 0.88 -5.28 -27.17
CA LEU A 192 1.30 -4.77 -25.88
C LEU A 192 0.38 -3.64 -25.47
N ASP A 193 -0.35 -3.80 -24.36
CA ASP A 193 -1.08 -2.70 -23.73
C ASP A 193 -0.07 -1.69 -23.15
N PRO A 194 0.08 -0.49 -23.76
CA PRO A 194 1.12 0.46 -23.37
C PRO A 194 0.90 1.01 -21.96
N TRP A 195 -0.35 1.13 -21.50
CA TRP A 195 -0.66 1.68 -20.18
C TRP A 195 -0.28 0.70 -19.07
N ARG A 196 -0.67 -0.57 -19.27
CA ARG A 196 -0.32 -1.66 -18.34
C ARG A 196 1.18 -1.89 -18.31
N PHE A 197 1.83 -1.90 -19.46
CA PHE A 197 3.29 -1.97 -19.56
C PHE A 197 3.98 -0.82 -18.83
N ALA A 198 3.59 0.44 -19.11
CA ALA A 198 4.18 1.61 -18.49
C ALA A 198 3.99 1.61 -16.97
N ARG A 199 2.78 1.30 -16.48
CA ARG A 199 2.48 1.18 -15.06
C ARG A 199 3.46 0.24 -14.34
N HIS A 200 3.65 -0.97 -14.88
CA HIS A 200 4.50 -1.99 -14.26
C HIS A 200 5.99 -1.69 -14.43
N LEU A 201 6.42 -1.25 -15.62
CA LEU A 201 7.81 -0.83 -15.84
C LEU A 201 8.22 0.25 -14.84
N LEU A 202 7.41 1.31 -14.72
CA LEU A 202 7.69 2.43 -13.83
C LEU A 202 7.59 2.03 -12.35
N GLY A 203 6.61 1.19 -11.98
CA GLY A 203 6.45 0.71 -10.62
C GLY A 203 7.62 -0.16 -10.15
N TRP A 204 8.00 -1.16 -10.95
CA TRP A 204 9.14 -2.02 -10.65
C TRP A 204 10.48 -1.26 -10.71
N THR A 205 10.61 -0.27 -11.60
CA THR A 205 11.78 0.62 -11.62
C THR A 205 11.85 1.46 -10.34
N ALA A 206 10.71 1.98 -9.86
CA ALA A 206 10.66 2.71 -8.59
C ALA A 206 11.13 1.82 -7.41
N ILE A 207 10.76 0.54 -7.41
CA ILE A 207 11.25 -0.44 -6.42
C ILE A 207 12.76 -0.68 -6.55
N GLY A 208 13.27 -0.85 -7.77
CA GLY A 208 14.70 -0.99 -8.02
C GLY A 208 15.52 0.18 -7.49
N VAL A 209 15.05 1.40 -7.76
CA VAL A 209 15.69 2.63 -7.25
C VAL A 209 15.51 2.76 -5.72
N ALA A 210 14.36 2.37 -5.17
CA ALA A 210 14.12 2.37 -3.73
C ALA A 210 15.10 1.46 -2.96
N LEU A 211 15.41 0.28 -3.49
CA LEU A 211 16.40 -0.63 -2.90
C LEU A 211 17.81 -0.03 -2.85
N ARG A 212 18.14 0.92 -3.75
CA ARG A 212 19.41 1.66 -3.73
C ARG A 212 19.51 2.69 -2.60
N ALA A 213 18.43 2.94 -1.86
CA ALA A 213 18.48 3.75 -0.64
C ALA A 213 19.16 3.01 0.51
N LEU A 214 19.17 1.67 0.48
CA LEU A 214 19.83 0.83 1.46
C LEU A 214 21.35 0.83 1.27
N PRO A 215 22.14 0.56 2.33
CA PRO A 215 23.61 0.54 2.27
C PRO A 215 24.13 -0.76 1.64
N VAL A 216 23.70 -1.05 0.42
CA VAL A 216 24.11 -2.21 -0.38
C VAL A 216 24.72 -1.75 -1.70
N ASP A 217 25.53 -2.61 -2.33
CA ASP A 217 26.04 -2.34 -3.68
C ASP A 217 24.93 -2.45 -4.74
N ALA A 218 25.21 -1.97 -5.96
CA ALA A 218 24.23 -1.93 -7.04
C ALA A 218 23.78 -3.32 -7.49
N ALA A 219 24.70 -4.29 -7.55
CA ALA A 219 24.39 -5.65 -7.95
C ALA A 219 23.48 -6.35 -6.93
N THR A 220 23.72 -6.14 -5.64
CA THR A 220 22.87 -6.66 -4.57
C THR A 220 21.46 -6.07 -4.61
N ALA A 221 21.31 -4.77 -4.87
CA ALA A 221 19.99 -4.16 -5.05
C ALA A 221 19.26 -4.70 -6.29
N LEU A 222 19.95 -4.87 -7.42
CA LEU A 222 19.36 -5.45 -8.64
C LEU A 222 18.98 -6.92 -8.46
N ARG A 223 19.80 -7.71 -7.74
CA ARG A 223 19.44 -9.08 -7.34
C ARG A 223 18.19 -9.09 -6.45
N GLY A 224 18.09 -8.15 -5.50
CA GLY A 224 16.89 -7.96 -4.69
C GLY A 224 15.66 -7.67 -5.54
N LEU A 225 15.76 -6.76 -6.52
CA LEU A 225 14.68 -6.48 -7.47
C LEU A 225 14.29 -7.73 -8.27
N ALA A 226 15.26 -8.46 -8.81
CA ALA A 226 15.00 -9.67 -9.59
C ALA A 226 14.29 -10.75 -8.75
N LEU A 227 14.69 -10.94 -7.48
CA LEU A 227 14.03 -11.87 -6.57
C LEU A 227 12.60 -11.45 -6.23
N LEU A 228 12.37 -10.15 -6.00
CA LEU A 228 11.02 -9.63 -5.75
C LEU A 228 10.12 -9.78 -6.97
N ALA A 229 10.62 -9.47 -8.17
CA ALA A 229 9.90 -9.65 -9.42
C ALA A 229 9.58 -11.13 -9.67
N ALA A 230 10.55 -12.03 -9.49
CA ALA A 230 10.33 -13.47 -9.61
C ALA A 230 9.29 -13.99 -8.59
N ALA A 231 9.34 -13.52 -7.35
CA ALA A 231 8.36 -13.87 -6.32
C ALA A 231 6.96 -13.35 -6.67
N ALA A 232 6.85 -12.13 -7.20
CA ALA A 232 5.58 -11.58 -7.66
C ALA A 232 5.03 -12.36 -8.85
N THR A 233 5.84 -12.67 -9.86
CA THR A 233 5.42 -13.48 -11.01
C THR A 233 4.95 -14.86 -10.56
N LEU A 234 5.70 -15.53 -9.68
CA LEU A 234 5.30 -16.83 -9.14
C LEU A 234 3.96 -16.73 -8.40
N GLY A 235 3.80 -15.73 -7.54
CA GLY A 235 2.56 -15.51 -6.81
C GLY A 235 1.38 -15.19 -7.75
N GLN A 236 1.59 -14.41 -8.80
CA GLN A 236 0.56 -14.09 -9.79
C GLN A 236 0.11 -15.31 -10.59
N VAL A 237 1.03 -16.22 -10.93
CA VAL A 237 0.70 -17.49 -11.60
C VAL A 237 -0.22 -18.35 -10.72
N LEU A 238 -0.06 -18.25 -9.39
CA LEU A 238 -0.87 -18.96 -8.42
C LEU A 238 -2.20 -18.27 -8.10
N LEU A 239 -2.56 -17.13 -8.72
CA LEU A 239 -3.85 -16.49 -8.49
C LEU A 239 -4.98 -17.24 -9.21
N ASP A 240 -6.16 -17.28 -8.60
CA ASP A 240 -7.35 -17.93 -9.19
C ASP A 240 -8.01 -17.10 -10.31
N VAL A 241 -7.50 -15.90 -10.55
CA VAL A 241 -7.85 -15.01 -11.65
C VAL A 241 -6.63 -14.77 -12.54
N PRO A 242 -6.81 -14.62 -13.86
CA PRO A 242 -5.72 -14.23 -14.77
C PRO A 242 -5.17 -12.85 -14.41
N ALA A 243 -4.10 -12.82 -13.63
CA ALA A 243 -3.43 -11.59 -13.23
C ALA A 243 -2.28 -11.26 -14.20
N LEU A 244 -1.41 -12.23 -14.45
CA LEU A 244 -0.19 -12.04 -15.25
C LEU A 244 -0.53 -11.86 -16.73
N SER A 245 -0.04 -10.75 -17.32
CA SER A 245 -0.10 -10.54 -18.77
C SER A 245 1.28 -10.28 -19.37
N PHE A 246 1.39 -10.38 -20.69
CA PHE A 246 2.65 -10.12 -21.39
C PHE A 246 3.22 -8.73 -21.09
N GLY A 247 2.37 -7.68 -21.11
CA GLY A 247 2.80 -6.31 -20.82
C GLY A 247 3.35 -6.15 -19.40
N GLU A 248 2.78 -6.86 -18.42
CA GLU A 248 3.29 -6.84 -17.04
C GLU A 248 4.64 -7.54 -16.92
N LEU A 249 4.76 -8.74 -17.51
CA LEU A 249 5.99 -9.51 -17.50
C LEU A 249 7.13 -8.76 -18.22
N ALA A 250 6.84 -8.15 -19.37
CA ALA A 250 7.78 -7.32 -20.10
C ALA A 250 8.20 -6.08 -19.28
N GLY A 251 7.24 -5.42 -18.62
CA GLY A 251 7.51 -4.29 -17.73
C GLY A 251 8.41 -4.69 -16.55
N MET A 252 8.14 -5.83 -15.91
CA MET A 252 8.97 -6.40 -14.84
C MET A 252 10.40 -6.72 -15.31
N ALA A 253 10.53 -7.36 -16.48
CA ALA A 253 11.83 -7.73 -17.02
C ALA A 253 12.68 -6.50 -17.39
N LEU A 254 12.07 -5.51 -18.05
CA LEU A 254 12.76 -4.27 -18.45
C LEU A 254 13.04 -3.33 -17.28
N ALA A 255 12.36 -3.48 -16.15
CA ALA A 255 12.64 -2.67 -14.96
C ALA A 255 14.06 -2.89 -14.41
N LEU A 256 14.68 -4.07 -14.63
CA LEU A 256 16.06 -4.34 -14.20
C LEU A 256 17.09 -3.43 -14.90
N PRO A 257 17.24 -3.46 -16.25
CA PRO A 257 18.18 -2.58 -16.94
C PRO A 257 17.80 -1.10 -16.81
N VAL A 258 16.50 -0.76 -16.78
CA VAL A 258 16.05 0.63 -16.60
C VAL A 258 16.40 1.14 -15.19
N SER A 259 16.29 0.32 -14.15
CA SER A 259 16.72 0.69 -12.80
C SER A 259 18.22 0.93 -12.73
N ALA A 260 19.02 0.07 -13.38
CA ALA A 260 20.47 0.24 -13.46
C ALA A 260 20.84 1.56 -14.15
N LEU A 261 20.21 1.84 -15.30
CA LEU A 261 20.41 3.08 -16.06
C LEU A 261 19.97 4.31 -15.25
N ALA A 262 18.77 4.30 -14.67
CA ALA A 262 18.26 5.41 -13.86
C ALA A 262 19.19 5.72 -12.69
N CYS A 263 19.76 4.70 -12.04
CA CYS A 263 20.71 4.88 -10.95
C CYS A 263 22.09 5.38 -11.41
N ALA A 264 22.52 4.99 -12.61
CA ALA A 264 23.77 5.47 -13.20
C ALA A 264 23.67 6.95 -13.61
N LEU A 265 22.55 7.34 -14.23
CA LEU A 265 22.31 8.70 -14.70
C LEU A 265 22.02 9.69 -13.56
N ALA A 266 21.29 9.25 -12.54
CA ALA A 266 20.95 10.13 -11.42
C ALA A 266 22.06 10.15 -10.36
N SER A 267 22.57 11.34 -10.07
CA SER A 267 23.55 11.61 -9.02
C SER A 267 22.93 12.39 -7.85
N GLY A 268 23.59 12.31 -6.69
CA GLY A 268 23.28 13.12 -5.51
C GLY A 268 21.80 13.14 -5.12
N ALA A 269 21.25 14.34 -5.05
CA ALA A 269 19.86 14.60 -4.69
C ALA A 269 18.85 14.02 -5.71
N GLY A 270 19.17 14.03 -7.00
CA GLY A 270 18.26 13.55 -8.05
C GLY A 270 17.86 12.10 -7.83
N ARG A 271 18.81 11.26 -7.41
CA ARG A 271 18.57 9.84 -7.12
C ARG A 271 17.56 9.63 -6.00
N ALA A 272 17.55 10.49 -4.97
CA ALA A 272 16.61 10.39 -3.87
C ALA A 272 15.17 10.70 -4.29
N ARG A 273 14.97 11.54 -5.32
CA ARG A 273 13.63 11.95 -5.81
C ARG A 273 13.03 10.98 -6.82
N LEU A 274 13.88 10.18 -7.48
CA LEU A 274 13.47 9.23 -8.52
C LEU A 274 12.37 8.24 -8.08
N PRO A 275 12.41 7.60 -6.89
CA PRO A 275 11.35 6.67 -6.50
C PRO A 275 9.95 7.29 -6.53
N ALA A 276 9.79 8.48 -5.92
CA ALA A 276 8.51 9.18 -5.93
C ALA A 276 8.09 9.64 -7.34
N ALA A 277 9.04 10.10 -8.17
CA ALA A 277 8.74 10.50 -9.55
C ALA A 277 8.27 9.32 -10.41
N LEU A 278 8.98 8.20 -10.35
CA LEU A 278 8.62 6.96 -11.06
C LEU A 278 7.29 6.39 -10.55
N ALA A 279 7.06 6.42 -9.24
CA ALA A 279 5.79 5.99 -8.66
C ALA A 279 4.62 6.88 -9.10
N LEU A 280 4.81 8.19 -9.13
CA LEU A 280 3.81 9.13 -9.63
C LEU A 280 3.51 8.84 -11.11
N LEU A 281 4.53 8.67 -11.96
CA LEU A 281 4.33 8.33 -13.37
C LEU A 281 3.62 6.98 -13.55
N SER A 282 3.91 5.97 -12.71
CA SER A 282 3.18 4.70 -12.70
C SER A 282 1.70 4.93 -12.39
N VAL A 283 1.40 5.73 -11.37
CA VAL A 283 0.03 6.08 -10.98
C VAL A 283 -0.68 6.89 -12.07
N LEU A 284 0.01 7.81 -12.75
CA LEU A 284 -0.53 8.53 -13.89
C LEU A 284 -0.84 7.60 -15.06
N ALA A 285 0.04 6.63 -15.34
CA ALA A 285 -0.21 5.62 -16.37
C ALA A 285 -1.46 4.77 -16.03
N TYR A 286 -1.70 4.48 -14.75
CA TYR A 286 -2.97 3.88 -14.34
C TYR A 286 -4.13 4.86 -14.56
N GLN A 287 -4.10 6.05 -13.94
CA GLN A 287 -5.22 7.00 -13.94
C GLN A 287 -5.65 7.42 -15.35
N LEU A 288 -4.72 7.53 -16.28
CA LEU A 288 -5.01 7.95 -17.66
C LEU A 288 -5.35 6.78 -18.60
N ALA A 289 -5.26 5.53 -18.13
CA ALA A 289 -5.62 4.37 -18.92
C ALA A 289 -7.14 4.31 -19.19
N PRO A 290 -7.57 4.24 -20.47
CA PRO A 290 -8.97 4.03 -20.83
C PRO A 290 -9.43 2.65 -20.39
N HIS A 291 -10.69 2.54 -19.95
CA HIS A 291 -11.33 1.28 -19.57
C HIS A 291 -12.51 1.01 -20.50
N ALA A 292 -12.87 -0.27 -20.66
CA ALA A 292 -14.08 -0.63 -21.38
C ALA A 292 -15.31 -0.06 -20.65
N GLY A 293 -16.20 0.60 -21.38
CA GLY A 293 -17.42 1.19 -20.82
C GLY A 293 -17.98 2.32 -21.66
N GLU A 294 -19.21 2.72 -21.34
CA GLU A 294 -19.93 3.84 -21.98
C GLU A 294 -19.06 5.12 -22.03
N PRO A 295 -19.02 5.81 -23.19
CA PRO A 295 -18.33 7.08 -23.31
C PRO A 295 -19.11 8.22 -22.62
N LEU A 296 -18.35 9.21 -22.12
CA LEU A 296 -18.73 10.58 -21.78
C LEU A 296 -19.44 10.89 -20.43
N ALA A 297 -18.83 11.87 -19.75
CA ALA A 297 -19.34 12.86 -18.78
C ALA A 297 -20.31 12.37 -17.70
N ARG A 298 -19.78 11.61 -16.73
CA ARG A 298 -20.35 11.61 -15.37
C ARG A 298 -19.74 12.76 -14.58
N GLY A 299 -20.55 13.43 -13.77
CA GLY A 299 -20.06 14.50 -12.89
C GLY A 299 -18.97 14.01 -11.93
N VAL A 300 -18.09 14.92 -11.51
CA VAL A 300 -17.05 14.63 -10.53
C VAL A 300 -17.68 14.36 -9.17
N SER A 301 -17.36 13.18 -8.61
CA SER A 301 -17.75 12.88 -7.25
C SER A 301 -16.77 13.53 -6.28
N TRP A 302 -17.21 14.59 -5.62
CA TRP A 302 -16.45 15.21 -4.52
C TRP A 302 -16.34 14.33 -3.28
N TRP A 303 -17.07 13.22 -3.26
CA TRP A 303 -16.98 12.21 -2.23
C TRP A 303 -16.09 11.05 -2.69
N PRO A 304 -15.14 10.55 -1.87
CA PRO A 304 -14.28 9.42 -2.25
C PRO A 304 -15.11 8.18 -2.57
N GLN A 305 -14.99 7.61 -3.76
CA GLN A 305 -15.71 6.41 -4.16
C GLN A 305 -14.91 5.12 -3.97
N VAL A 306 -13.81 5.17 -3.21
CA VAL A 306 -13.15 3.97 -2.67
C VAL A 306 -14.23 3.05 -2.09
N GLY A 307 -14.38 1.84 -2.64
CA GLY A 307 -15.37 0.86 -2.18
C GLY A 307 -16.61 0.65 -3.06
N ARG A 308 -16.82 1.47 -4.09
CA ARG A 308 -17.78 1.13 -5.16
C ARG A 308 -17.25 -0.09 -5.93
N GLY A 309 -17.60 -1.29 -5.46
CA GLY A 309 -17.05 -2.56 -5.95
C GLY A 309 -16.66 -3.55 -4.85
N GLY A 310 -16.82 -3.17 -3.57
CA GLY A 310 -16.52 -4.02 -2.41
C GLY A 310 -15.20 -3.69 -1.74
N LEU A 311 -14.99 -4.29 -0.56
CA LEU A 311 -13.83 -4.01 0.30
C LEU A 311 -12.51 -4.39 -0.36
N LEU A 312 -12.49 -5.44 -1.20
CA LEU A 312 -11.27 -5.89 -1.87
C LEU A 312 -10.75 -4.83 -2.84
N ALA A 313 -11.62 -4.34 -3.73
CA ALA A 313 -11.28 -3.26 -4.65
C ALA A 313 -10.88 -1.98 -3.92
N ALA A 314 -11.53 -1.67 -2.79
CA ALA A 314 -11.13 -0.55 -1.92
C ALA A 314 -9.71 -0.71 -1.38
N LEU A 315 -9.35 -1.91 -0.90
CA LEU A 315 -8.01 -2.20 -0.39
C LEU A 315 -6.96 -2.12 -1.49
N GLU A 316 -7.24 -2.64 -2.68
CA GLU A 316 -6.33 -2.54 -3.83
C GLU A 316 -6.05 -1.09 -4.20
N LEU A 317 -7.11 -0.27 -4.28
CA LEU A 317 -7.00 1.15 -4.58
C LEU A 317 -6.23 1.90 -3.47
N ALA A 318 -6.56 1.62 -2.21
CA ALA A 318 -5.88 2.19 -1.04
C ALA A 318 -4.40 1.80 -0.99
N LEU A 319 -4.05 0.55 -1.32
CA LEU A 319 -2.66 0.11 -1.40
C LEU A 319 -1.91 0.79 -2.54
N TYR A 320 -2.55 0.97 -3.69
CA TYR A 320 -1.88 1.58 -4.83
C TYR A 320 -1.56 3.06 -4.62
N PHE A 321 -2.54 3.84 -4.15
CA PHE A 321 -2.30 5.25 -3.82
C PHE A 321 -1.52 5.43 -2.51
N GLY A 322 -1.63 4.46 -1.59
CA GLY A 322 -0.83 4.40 -0.38
C GLY A 322 0.64 4.09 -0.64
N TRP A 323 0.93 3.27 -1.65
CA TRP A 323 2.28 3.01 -2.14
C TRP A 323 2.95 4.30 -2.64
N LEU A 324 2.23 5.17 -3.37
CA LEU A 324 2.73 6.50 -3.73
C LEU A 324 3.04 7.35 -2.49
N GLY A 325 2.18 7.33 -1.46
CA GLY A 325 2.46 7.98 -0.18
C GLY A 325 3.72 7.46 0.51
N ALA A 326 3.97 6.15 0.44
CA ALA A 326 5.17 5.52 0.96
C ALA A 326 6.43 5.93 0.17
N THR A 327 6.38 5.99 -1.16
CA THR A 327 7.52 6.40 -2.00
C THR A 327 7.85 7.88 -1.83
N LEU A 328 6.85 8.75 -1.65
CA LEU A 328 7.06 10.15 -1.25
C LEU A 328 7.80 10.26 0.09
N THR A 329 7.39 9.45 1.08
CA THR A 329 8.06 9.36 2.38
C THR A 329 9.51 8.91 2.24
N LEU A 330 9.75 7.83 1.49
CA LEU A 330 11.09 7.33 1.20
C LEU A 330 11.96 8.41 0.55
N SER A 331 11.48 9.05 -0.50
CA SER A 331 12.25 10.04 -1.25
C SER A 331 12.62 11.25 -0.39
N LEU A 332 11.70 11.77 0.43
CA LEU A 332 12.00 12.88 1.34
C LEU A 332 13.00 12.46 2.44
N ARG A 333 12.85 11.28 3.03
CA ARG A 333 13.79 10.77 4.04
C ARG A 333 15.17 10.54 3.45
N TRP A 334 15.24 9.98 2.25
CA TRP A 334 16.50 9.75 1.55
C TRP A 334 17.19 11.07 1.17
N SER A 335 16.43 12.07 0.70
CA SER A 335 16.92 13.43 0.47
C SER A 335 17.51 14.05 1.74
N ALA A 336 16.85 13.91 2.89
CA ALA A 336 17.35 14.42 4.16
C ALA A 336 18.66 13.73 4.58
N LEU A 337 18.78 12.42 4.39
CA LEU A 337 20.03 11.67 4.66
C LEU A 337 21.19 12.11 3.74
N ARG A 338 20.87 12.65 2.56
CA ARG A 338 21.84 13.25 1.62
C ARG A 338 22.17 14.71 1.95
N GLY A 339 21.63 15.26 3.03
CA GLY A 339 21.90 16.63 3.48
C GLY A 339 21.02 17.70 2.82
N GLU A 340 19.96 17.33 2.09
CA GLU A 340 19.02 18.33 1.56
C GLU A 340 18.10 18.88 2.67
N ASP A 341 17.80 20.17 2.60
CA ASP A 341 16.73 20.76 3.42
C ASP A 341 15.35 20.31 2.91
N ILE A 342 14.62 19.63 3.79
CA ILE A 342 13.27 19.09 3.54
C ILE A 342 12.17 19.87 4.26
N GLY A 343 12.49 20.96 4.97
CA GLY A 343 11.58 21.66 5.87
C GLY A 343 10.28 22.14 5.20
N ARG A 344 10.37 22.73 4.00
CA ARG A 344 9.19 23.08 3.18
C ARG A 344 8.70 21.90 2.33
N ARG A 345 9.61 21.01 1.92
CA ARG A 345 9.32 19.90 1.00
C ARG A 345 8.38 18.85 1.59
N ARG A 346 8.42 18.64 2.92
CA ARG A 346 7.50 17.73 3.62
C ARG A 346 6.01 18.07 3.45
N ILE A 347 5.67 19.33 3.15
CA ILE A 347 4.30 19.76 2.86
C ILE A 347 4.13 19.92 1.35
N ALA A 348 5.09 20.57 0.68
CA ALA A 348 4.98 20.89 -0.73
C ALA A 348 4.86 19.64 -1.63
N TRP A 349 5.60 18.58 -1.34
CA TRP A 349 5.59 17.37 -2.18
C TRP A 349 4.28 16.58 -2.12
N PRO A 350 3.75 16.19 -0.94
CA PRO A 350 2.45 15.51 -0.89
C PRO A 350 1.33 16.42 -1.40
N ALA A 351 1.39 17.74 -1.16
CA ALA A 351 0.42 18.68 -1.72
C ALA A 351 0.47 18.74 -3.25
N ALA A 352 1.68 18.79 -3.84
CA ALA A 352 1.85 18.76 -5.29
C ALA A 352 1.37 17.43 -5.89
N ALA A 353 1.70 16.30 -5.27
CA ALA A 353 1.19 14.99 -5.71
C ALA A 353 -0.34 14.93 -5.65
N ALA A 354 -0.95 15.41 -4.56
CA ALA A 354 -2.41 15.48 -4.43
C ALA A 354 -3.04 16.40 -5.48
N ALA A 355 -2.44 17.56 -5.76
CA ALA A 355 -2.92 18.47 -6.80
C ALA A 355 -2.84 17.82 -8.19
N ILE A 356 -1.74 17.15 -8.52
CA ILE A 356 -1.58 16.41 -9.78
C ILE A 356 -2.63 15.31 -9.89
N LEU A 357 -2.82 14.52 -8.82
CA LEU A 357 -3.83 13.45 -8.80
C LEU A 357 -5.24 14.02 -8.97
N MET A 358 -5.56 15.11 -8.29
CA MET A 358 -6.85 15.79 -8.44
C MET A 358 -7.07 16.29 -9.87
N LEU A 359 -6.06 16.90 -10.49
CA LEU A 359 -6.15 17.31 -11.90
C LEU A 359 -6.35 16.11 -12.83
N THR A 360 -5.72 14.96 -12.54
CA THR A 360 -5.94 13.74 -13.33
C THR A 360 -7.31 13.11 -13.10
N GLU A 361 -7.85 13.19 -11.89
CA GLU A 361 -9.23 12.80 -11.60
C GLU A 361 -10.18 13.69 -12.40
N LEU A 362 -10.01 15.01 -12.42
CA LEU A 362 -10.80 15.88 -13.29
C LEU A 362 -10.66 15.48 -14.77
N ALA A 363 -9.44 15.15 -15.22
CA ALA A 363 -9.17 14.68 -16.58
C ALA A 363 -9.89 13.37 -16.93
N GLN A 364 -10.14 12.50 -15.95
CA GLN A 364 -10.84 11.24 -16.15
C GLN A 364 -12.30 11.40 -16.55
N ALA A 365 -12.91 12.56 -16.35
CA ALA A 365 -14.27 12.85 -16.84
C ALA A 365 -14.39 12.67 -18.38
N TRP A 366 -13.26 12.75 -19.09
CA TRP A 366 -13.16 12.59 -20.54
C TRP A 366 -12.54 11.24 -20.97
N ILE A 367 -12.29 10.33 -20.03
CA ILE A 367 -11.69 9.03 -20.31
C ILE A 367 -12.76 7.93 -20.22
N PRO A 368 -13.00 7.14 -21.28
CA PRO A 368 -13.99 6.06 -21.25
C PRO A 368 -13.78 5.09 -20.10
N GLY A 369 -14.90 4.67 -19.47
CA GLY A 369 -14.89 3.71 -18.37
C GLY A 369 -14.33 4.23 -17.04
N ARG A 370 -13.95 5.51 -16.94
CA ARG A 370 -13.49 6.14 -15.68
C ARG A 370 -14.60 6.93 -15.00
N THR A 371 -14.55 7.00 -13.67
CA THR A 371 -15.46 7.83 -12.87
C THR A 371 -14.62 8.68 -11.93
N PRO A 372 -14.55 10.00 -12.15
CA PRO A 372 -13.67 10.87 -11.40
C PRO A 372 -14.14 11.06 -9.96
N ASP A 373 -13.22 10.96 -9.00
CA ASP A 373 -13.50 11.20 -7.59
C ASP A 373 -12.31 11.78 -6.79
N THR A 374 -12.47 11.96 -5.48
CA THR A 374 -11.41 12.50 -4.59
C THR A 374 -10.58 11.41 -3.88
N SER A 375 -10.74 10.14 -4.24
CA SER A 375 -10.14 8.99 -3.57
C SER A 375 -8.62 9.00 -3.68
N ALA A 376 -8.10 9.12 -4.90
CA ALA A 376 -6.66 9.08 -5.17
C ALA A 376 -5.85 10.12 -4.37
N PRO A 377 -6.16 11.43 -4.46
CA PRO A 377 -5.41 12.44 -3.70
C PRO A 377 -5.56 12.25 -2.19
N LEU A 378 -6.76 11.92 -1.70
CA LEU A 378 -7.00 11.72 -0.27
C LEU A 378 -6.19 10.55 0.29
N LEU A 379 -6.26 9.38 -0.36
CA LEU A 379 -5.53 8.18 0.05
C LEU A 379 -4.01 8.40 0.04
N THR A 380 -3.48 9.07 -0.98
CA THR A 380 -2.04 9.38 -1.05
C THR A 380 -1.60 10.30 0.08
N VAL A 381 -2.34 11.37 0.40
CA VAL A 381 -1.97 12.29 1.50
C VAL A 381 -2.08 11.61 2.86
N LEU A 382 -3.15 10.86 3.11
CA LEU A 382 -3.33 10.13 4.37
C LEU A 382 -2.22 9.10 4.56
N ALA A 383 -1.94 8.29 3.54
CA ALA A 383 -0.88 7.28 3.59
C ALA A 383 0.50 7.93 3.76
N PHE A 384 0.77 9.06 3.09
CA PHE A 384 1.98 9.84 3.32
C PHE A 384 2.07 10.30 4.78
N GLY A 385 1.01 10.89 5.34
CA GLY A 385 1.01 11.36 6.73
C GLY A 385 1.28 10.24 7.72
N VAL A 386 0.63 9.08 7.53
CA VAL A 386 0.84 7.87 8.33
C VAL A 386 2.27 7.34 8.19
N ALA A 387 2.75 7.12 6.97
CA ALA A 387 4.10 6.62 6.72
C ALA A 387 5.16 7.59 7.26
N TRP A 388 4.97 8.90 7.09
CA TRP A 388 5.86 9.92 7.60
C TRP A 388 5.98 9.89 9.13
N ALA A 389 4.84 9.74 9.80
CA ALA A 389 4.75 9.68 11.26
C ALA A 389 5.37 8.37 11.80
N LEU A 390 5.10 7.24 11.15
CA LEU A 390 5.63 5.93 11.55
C LEU A 390 7.14 5.79 11.33
N THR A 391 7.72 6.56 10.40
CA THR A 391 9.13 6.45 10.01
C THR A 391 10.07 7.52 10.59
N GLY A 392 9.60 8.48 11.42
CA GLY A 392 10.43 9.57 11.97
C GLY A 392 10.94 9.37 13.41
N SER A 393 12.10 9.90 13.88
CA SER A 393 13.28 10.54 13.24
C SER A 393 14.55 10.27 14.10
N PRO A 394 15.78 10.29 13.52
CA PRO A 394 16.91 10.88 14.22
C PRO A 394 17.64 11.97 13.41
N VAL A 395 17.02 12.56 12.38
CA VAL A 395 17.58 13.78 11.79
C VAL A 395 17.24 14.91 12.76
N ARG A 396 18.21 15.28 13.61
CA ARG A 396 18.17 16.58 14.31
C ARG A 396 18.06 17.63 13.22
N ASP A 397 16.95 18.38 13.21
CA ASP A 397 16.92 19.67 12.54
C ASP A 397 18.19 20.40 13.00
N ARG A 398 19.16 20.55 12.10
CA ARG A 398 20.34 21.35 12.40
C ARG A 398 19.76 22.70 12.79
N ALA A 399 19.91 23.06 14.08
CA ALA A 399 19.59 24.39 14.53
C ALA A 399 20.24 25.34 13.53
N PRO A 400 19.49 26.33 13.00
CA PRO A 400 20.04 27.25 12.02
C PRO A 400 21.35 27.75 12.60
N THR A 401 22.45 27.49 11.90
CA THR A 401 23.75 28.07 12.23
C THR A 401 23.52 29.57 12.13
N ARG A 402 23.17 30.20 13.26
CA ARG A 402 23.27 31.64 13.44
C ARG A 402 24.71 31.92 13.08
N ALA A 403 24.91 32.42 11.86
CA ALA A 403 26.18 32.96 11.44
C ALA A 403 26.58 33.93 12.54
N ARG A 404 27.60 33.56 13.32
CA ARG A 404 28.29 34.49 14.19
C ARG A 404 28.75 35.58 13.23
N ARG A 405 28.10 36.74 13.27
CA ARG A 405 28.65 37.96 12.71
C ARG A 405 30.06 38.08 13.29
N PRO A 406 31.12 38.22 12.47
CA PRO A 406 32.40 38.63 13.00
C PRO A 406 32.19 39.96 13.71
N ALA A 407 32.62 40.04 14.96
CA ALA A 407 32.70 41.30 15.68
C ALA A 407 33.74 42.16 14.95
N SER A 408 33.28 43.28 14.40
CA SER A 408 34.10 44.39 13.93
C SER A 408 34.76 45.11 15.08
#